data_AF-A0A5N6WVQ7-F1
#
_entry.id   AF-A0A5N6WVQ7-F1
#
_cell.length_a   1.000
_cell.length_b   1.000
_cell.length_c   1.000
_cell.angle_alpha   90.00
_cell.angle_beta   90.00
_cell.angle_gamma   90.00
#
_symmetry.space_group_name_H-M   'P 1'
#
loop_
_entity.id
_entity.type
_entity.pdbx_description
1 polymer ?
#
loop_
_entity_poly.entity_id
_entity_poly.type
_entity_poly.pdbx_seq_one_letter_code
_entity_poly.pdbx_strand_id
1 'polypeptide(L)'
;MRFIQLLPILPALAAAQEQVPIADRVQGWFNKAKSYLPTATPVIPAAVEKVVEQKIQEKTVTPFNLSNWQSLLAPSDEPKDWFVFITGGNKTCFGRCHQAEKSFNESVLLFSADPTSPNLGYLDCESNRVLCSAWAAGSPSVSYFKVPAQVGDERPATAQYNVYLNATTVTPESLYKIHSEKTYEKRGAYEGSFHATDSWLAERGLLIPAGYVIYAFSAIPSWLFMIFISFFSRTMIFNTPSKMADLDRIPPSTTAYVVATAIIAGVTGYFIGQGSSLGLFSSKEKEGWPNSYNVKVHRDSSDEEEEEESDSEDEGDGSELANFDKSAEEVKLVLVVRTDLGMTKGKIAAQCSHATLACYKYLTAHSPNSSMLRRWESQGQAKIALQTKSEEEMETLQAQAISLGLCARVITDAGRTQIASGSRTVLGILGPKSVVDGVTGHLKLL
;
A
#
# COMPACT_ATOMS: atom_id res chain seq x y z
N MET A 1 65.13 28.67 34.08
CA MET A 1 63.93 29.50 34.28
C MET A 1 62.90 29.05 33.26
N ARG A 2 61.84 28.36 33.71
CA ARG A 2 60.41 28.73 33.59
C ARG A 2 59.92 28.84 32.12
N PHE A 3 58.81 28.26 31.64
CA PHE A 3 57.74 27.41 32.17
C PHE A 3 56.95 26.92 30.93
N ILE A 4 56.30 25.76 31.06
CA ILE A 4 55.37 25.11 30.13
C ILE A 4 54.07 25.93 30.00
N GLN A 5 53.34 25.89 28.84
CA GLN A 5 51.89 25.57 28.72
C GLN A 5 51.21 25.89 27.35
N LEU A 6 50.53 24.85 26.82
CA LEU A 6 49.19 24.82 26.15
C LEU A 6 48.98 25.13 24.64
N LEU A 7 48.67 24.06 23.88
CA LEU A 7 47.67 23.93 22.78
C LEU A 7 46.21 24.18 23.34
N PRO A 8 45.09 24.20 22.55
CA PRO A 8 44.84 24.15 21.09
C PRO A 8 43.69 25.12 20.59
N ILE A 9 43.22 24.91 19.35
CA ILE A 9 41.86 25.18 18.79
C ILE A 9 41.74 26.39 17.84
N LEU A 10 41.75 26.13 16.53
CA LEU A 10 40.76 26.64 15.55
C LEU A 10 41.08 26.09 14.14
N PRO A 11 40.30 25.11 13.66
CA PRO A 11 39.66 25.26 12.37
C PRO A 11 38.15 25.03 12.57
N ALA A 12 37.50 26.03 13.13
CA ALA A 12 36.03 26.12 13.23
C ALA A 12 35.54 27.44 12.61
N LEU A 13 36.16 27.84 11.50
CA LEU A 13 35.76 29.01 10.71
C LEU A 13 35.65 28.74 9.20
N ALA A 14 35.61 27.45 8.80
CA ALA A 14 35.39 27.05 7.42
C ALA A 14 33.99 26.46 7.15
N ALA A 15 33.09 26.44 8.15
CA ALA A 15 31.75 25.84 8.04
C ALA A 15 30.61 26.84 8.32
N ALA A 16 30.78 28.12 7.97
CA ALA A 16 29.77 29.16 8.22
C ALA A 16 29.48 30.07 7.01
N GLN A 17 29.71 29.61 5.78
CA GLN A 17 29.58 30.47 4.59
C GLN A 17 28.68 29.95 3.46
N GLU A 18 27.75 29.03 3.75
CA GLU A 18 26.61 28.76 2.87
C GLU A 18 25.30 28.68 3.67
N GLN A 19 24.96 29.77 4.34
CA GLN A 19 23.60 29.97 4.83
C GLN A 19 23.00 31.12 4.05
N VAL A 20 22.51 30.81 2.84
CA VAL A 20 21.66 31.75 2.08
C VAL A 20 20.50 32.14 3.00
N PRO A 21 20.28 33.44 3.25
CA PRO A 21 19.20 33.89 4.12
C PRO A 21 17.88 33.25 3.69
N ILE A 22 17.14 32.68 4.64
CA ILE A 22 15.83 32.07 4.37
C ILE A 22 14.93 33.06 3.61
N ALA A 23 15.07 34.36 3.88
CA ALA A 23 14.40 35.43 3.16
C ALA A 23 14.69 35.45 1.64
N ASP A 24 15.94 35.22 1.20
CA ASP A 24 16.31 35.22 -0.23
C ASP A 24 15.83 33.96 -0.94
N ARG A 25 15.83 32.81 -0.25
CA ARG A 25 15.21 31.57 -0.77
C ARG A 25 13.70 31.71 -0.91
N VAL A 26 13.06 32.33 0.06
CA VAL A 26 11.62 32.63 0.05
C VAL A 26 11.31 33.63 -1.07
N GLN A 27 12.08 34.71 -1.23
CA GLN A 27 11.91 35.67 -2.33
C GLN A 27 12.13 35.05 -3.71
N GLY A 28 13.18 34.24 -3.90
CA GLY A 28 13.43 33.53 -5.17
C GLY A 28 12.29 32.59 -5.54
N TRP A 29 11.71 31.91 -4.54
CA TRP A 29 10.56 31.05 -4.72
C TRP A 29 9.26 31.84 -4.97
N PHE A 30 9.05 32.98 -4.31
CA PHE A 30 7.93 33.91 -4.56
C PHE A 30 7.98 34.51 -5.97
N ASN A 31 9.17 34.84 -6.48
CA ASN A 31 9.33 35.31 -7.86
C ASN A 31 8.99 34.21 -8.86
N LYS A 32 9.34 32.96 -8.56
CA LYS A 32 8.94 31.79 -9.33
C LYS A 32 7.42 31.60 -9.28
N ALA A 33 6.78 31.69 -8.10
CA ALA A 33 5.32 31.61 -7.94
C ALA A 33 4.58 32.72 -8.71
N LYS A 34 5.06 33.97 -8.65
CA LYS A 34 4.52 35.10 -9.41
C LYS A 34 4.60 34.90 -10.92
N SER A 35 5.66 34.27 -11.43
CA SER A 35 5.80 33.96 -12.87
C SER A 35 4.77 32.96 -13.40
N TYR A 36 4.08 32.23 -12.51
CA TYR A 36 3.04 31.27 -12.86
C TYR A 36 1.61 31.81 -12.76
N LEU A 37 1.42 33.06 -12.30
CA LEU A 37 0.13 33.73 -12.40
C LEU A 37 -0.07 34.17 -13.87
N PRO A 38 -1.16 33.77 -14.55
CA PRO A 38 -1.41 34.22 -15.91
C PRO A 38 -1.53 35.75 -15.93
N THR A 39 -0.67 36.41 -16.72
CA THR A 39 -0.78 37.84 -16.99
C THR A 39 -2.01 38.08 -17.88
N ALA A 40 -3.17 38.19 -17.26
CA ALA A 40 -4.38 38.63 -17.94
C ALA A 40 -4.39 40.17 -17.96
N THR A 41 -3.97 40.77 -19.05
CA THR A 41 -4.35 42.14 -19.39
C THR A 41 -4.83 42.21 -20.84
N PRO A 42 -6.01 42.80 -21.11
CA PRO A 42 -6.13 43.64 -22.28
C PRO A 42 -5.46 45.00 -21.98
N VAL A 43 -4.78 45.52 -22.98
CA VAL A 43 -3.94 46.72 -22.94
C VAL A 43 -4.79 47.98 -22.76
N ILE A 44 -4.55 48.76 -21.70
CA ILE A 44 -4.86 50.20 -21.61
C ILE A 44 -3.65 50.89 -20.93
N PRO A 45 -3.15 52.04 -21.42
CA PRO A 45 -1.82 52.52 -21.06
C PRO A 45 -1.79 53.37 -19.79
N ALA A 46 -0.78 53.08 -18.97
CA ALA A 46 -0.03 53.96 -18.07
C ALA A 46 -0.79 55.04 -17.29
N ALA A 47 -1.19 54.71 -16.06
CA ALA A 47 -1.27 55.69 -14.98
C ALA A 47 -1.03 55.03 -13.61
N VAL A 48 0.11 55.39 -13.02
CA VAL A 48 0.42 55.48 -11.59
C VAL A 48 0.41 54.16 -10.79
N GLU A 49 1.63 53.73 -10.47
CA GLU A 49 1.98 52.89 -9.32
C GLU A 49 1.20 53.30 -8.06
N LYS A 50 0.17 52.54 -7.73
CA LYS A 50 0.00 52.08 -6.35
C LYS A 50 0.24 50.58 -6.38
N VAL A 51 1.47 50.20 -6.06
CA VAL A 51 1.77 48.84 -5.62
C VAL A 51 0.96 48.64 -4.36
N VAL A 52 -0.25 48.09 -4.51
CA VAL A 52 -0.96 47.47 -3.41
C VAL A 52 -0.10 46.26 -3.07
N GLU A 53 0.70 46.38 -2.02
CA GLU A 53 1.16 45.22 -1.26
C GLU A 53 -0.10 44.44 -0.88
N GLN A 54 -0.48 43.48 -1.72
CA GLN A 54 -1.49 42.51 -1.36
C GLN A 54 -0.91 41.78 -0.14
N LYS A 55 -1.47 42.08 1.04
CA LYS A 55 -1.25 41.31 2.26
C LYS A 55 -1.44 39.85 1.91
N ILE A 56 -0.35 39.10 1.85
CA ILE A 56 -0.37 37.65 1.69
C ILE A 56 -1.16 37.13 2.91
N GLN A 57 -2.39 36.69 2.68
CA GLN A 57 -3.14 35.98 3.70
C GLN A 57 -2.56 34.57 3.73
N GLU A 58 -1.81 34.26 4.78
CA GLU A 58 -1.30 32.92 5.02
C GLU A 58 -2.50 31.97 5.11
N LYS A 59 -2.61 31.05 4.15
CA LYS A 59 -3.71 30.08 4.14
C LYS A 59 -3.41 28.98 5.13
N THR A 60 -4.30 28.81 6.08
CA THR A 60 -4.27 27.69 7.01
C THR A 60 -4.87 26.46 6.36
N VAL A 61 -4.23 25.31 6.60
CA VAL A 61 -4.73 24.01 6.17
C VAL A 61 -5.68 23.49 7.25
N THR A 62 -6.93 23.25 6.89
CA THR A 62 -7.95 22.78 7.84
C THR A 62 -7.95 21.25 7.90
N PRO A 63 -7.79 20.64 9.09
CA PRO A 63 -7.85 19.18 9.22
C PRO A 63 -9.30 18.70 9.12
N PHE A 64 -9.54 17.70 8.27
CA PHE A 64 -10.82 17.01 8.13
C PHE A 64 -10.84 15.76 9.02
N ASN A 65 -11.90 15.63 9.81
CA ASN A 65 -12.12 14.50 10.70
C ASN A 65 -13.61 14.13 10.74
N LEU A 66 -13.94 13.02 11.42
CA LEU A 66 -15.31 12.53 11.53
C LEU A 66 -16.31 13.53 12.13
N SER A 67 -15.87 14.47 12.98
CA SER A 67 -16.76 15.40 13.68
C SER A 67 -16.98 16.72 12.95
N ASN A 68 -16.08 17.14 12.05
CA ASN A 68 -16.13 18.46 11.42
C ASN A 68 -16.40 18.45 9.91
N TRP A 69 -16.17 17.33 9.20
CA TRP A 69 -16.23 17.33 7.73
C TRP A 69 -17.60 17.77 7.18
N GLN A 70 -18.69 17.42 7.86
CA GLN A 70 -20.05 17.77 7.45
C GLN A 70 -20.32 19.28 7.54
N SER A 71 -19.80 19.94 8.58
CA SER A 71 -19.97 21.38 8.75
C SER A 71 -19.05 22.17 7.81
N LEU A 72 -17.87 21.65 7.49
CA LEU A 72 -16.95 22.25 6.53
C LEU A 72 -17.49 22.22 5.09
N LEU A 73 -18.19 21.16 4.72
CA LEU A 73 -18.82 20.98 3.41
C LEU A 73 -20.31 21.37 3.39
N ALA A 74 -20.83 21.98 4.44
CA ALA A 74 -22.18 22.52 4.45
C ALA A 74 -22.24 23.78 3.57
N PRO A 75 -23.29 23.97 2.77
CA PRO A 75 -23.51 25.24 2.06
C PRO A 75 -23.58 26.40 3.04
N SER A 76 -22.99 27.52 2.65
CA SER A 76 -23.08 28.78 3.38
C SER A 76 -23.66 29.87 2.47
N ASP A 77 -23.86 31.07 3.01
CA ASP A 77 -24.38 32.21 2.22
C ASP A 77 -23.48 32.56 1.03
N GLU A 78 -22.17 32.29 1.13
CA GLU A 78 -21.20 32.44 0.05
C GLU A 78 -20.76 31.08 -0.50
N PRO A 79 -20.49 30.98 -1.82
CA PRO A 79 -19.95 29.77 -2.42
C PRO A 79 -18.52 29.54 -1.94
N LYS A 80 -18.17 28.28 -1.65
CA LYS A 80 -16.86 27.91 -1.12
C LYS A 80 -16.29 26.72 -1.87
N ASP A 81 -15.08 26.89 -2.35
CA ASP A 81 -14.32 25.80 -2.95
C ASP A 81 -13.34 25.22 -1.92
N TRP A 82 -13.22 23.90 -1.90
CA TRP A 82 -12.28 23.17 -1.05
C TRP A 82 -11.35 22.31 -1.89
N PHE A 83 -10.05 22.40 -1.60
CA PHE A 83 -9.01 21.51 -2.09
C PHE A 83 -8.54 20.66 -0.92
N VAL A 84 -9.06 19.43 -0.83
CA VAL A 84 -8.77 18.52 0.27
C VAL A 84 -7.71 17.52 -0.18
N PHE A 85 -6.51 17.61 0.39
CA PHE A 85 -5.48 16.61 0.19
C PHE A 85 -5.72 15.42 1.11
N ILE A 86 -5.71 14.21 0.53
CA ILE A 86 -5.97 12.96 1.23
C ILE A 86 -4.70 12.13 1.23
N THR A 87 -4.15 11.86 2.41
CA THR A 87 -2.98 11.01 2.60
C THR A 87 -3.31 9.76 3.40
N GLY A 88 -2.48 8.73 3.27
CA GLY A 88 -2.57 7.48 4.01
C GLY A 88 -1.43 7.28 5.02
N GLY A 89 -0.64 8.31 5.30
CA GLY A 89 0.47 8.22 6.25
C GLY A 89 1.45 7.10 5.89
N ASN A 90 1.96 6.40 6.92
CA ASN A 90 2.92 5.32 6.72
C ASN A 90 2.21 3.98 6.46
N LYS A 91 1.14 3.68 7.20
CA LYS A 91 0.48 2.36 7.10
C LYS A 91 -0.48 2.24 5.94
N THR A 92 -1.37 3.22 5.78
CA THR A 92 -2.45 3.15 4.77
C THR A 92 -1.91 3.35 3.35
N CYS A 93 -0.79 4.05 3.22
CA CYS A 93 -0.11 4.30 1.94
C CYS A 93 1.19 3.49 1.74
N PHE A 94 1.42 2.45 2.54
CA PHE A 94 2.61 1.58 2.45
C PHE A 94 3.95 2.35 2.46
N GLY A 95 4.03 3.45 3.22
CA GLY A 95 5.20 4.33 3.32
C GLY A 95 5.45 5.21 2.09
N ARG A 96 4.56 5.22 1.09
CA ARG A 96 4.80 5.92 -0.18
C ARG A 96 4.32 7.37 -0.21
N CYS A 97 3.49 7.78 0.76
CA CYS A 97 2.85 9.11 0.74
C CYS A 97 3.75 10.26 1.23
N HIS A 98 4.93 9.99 1.79
CA HIS A 98 5.81 11.02 2.35
C HIS A 98 6.19 12.13 1.35
N GLN A 99 6.50 11.76 0.11
CA GLN A 99 6.84 12.72 -0.93
C GLN A 99 5.62 13.58 -1.33
N ALA A 100 4.43 12.98 -1.36
CA ALA A 100 3.18 13.70 -1.63
C ALA A 100 2.80 14.67 -0.50
N GLU A 101 2.95 14.27 0.76
CA GLU A 101 2.74 15.12 1.92
C GLU A 101 3.69 16.32 1.94
N LYS A 102 4.99 16.06 1.70
CA LYS A 102 5.99 17.12 1.57
C LYS A 102 5.63 18.10 0.46
N SER A 103 5.27 17.58 -0.71
CA SER A 103 4.88 18.40 -1.86
C SER A 103 3.63 19.23 -1.61
N PHE A 104 2.65 18.68 -0.89
CA PHE A 104 1.45 19.42 -0.49
C PHE A 104 1.77 20.55 0.48
N ASN A 105 2.56 20.30 1.52
CA ASN A 105 2.96 21.33 2.49
C ASN A 105 3.72 22.48 1.82
N GLU A 106 4.63 22.17 0.88
CA GLU A 106 5.33 23.19 0.10
C GLU A 106 4.38 23.94 -0.86
N SER A 107 3.33 23.28 -1.37
CA SER A 107 2.35 23.92 -2.26
C SER A 107 1.45 24.94 -1.57
N VAL A 108 1.26 24.85 -0.24
CA VAL A 108 0.44 25.80 0.54
C VAL A 108 0.87 27.25 0.32
N LEU A 109 2.17 27.47 0.14
CA LEU A 109 2.72 28.79 -0.15
C LEU A 109 2.32 29.30 -1.55
N LEU A 110 2.21 28.42 -2.56
CA LEU A 110 1.70 28.78 -3.89
C LEU A 110 0.22 29.18 -3.80
N PHE A 111 -0.57 28.40 -3.07
CA PHE A 111 -1.98 28.72 -2.84
C PHE A 111 -2.16 30.02 -2.04
N SER A 112 -1.32 30.28 -1.03
CA SER A 112 -1.39 31.53 -0.25
C SER A 112 -1.05 32.79 -1.07
N ALA A 113 -0.29 32.64 -2.15
CA ALA A 113 0.03 33.73 -3.07
C ALA A 113 -1.11 34.05 -4.06
N ASP A 114 -2.06 33.13 -4.26
CA ASP A 114 -3.18 33.30 -5.20
C ASP A 114 -4.47 33.69 -4.44
N PRO A 115 -5.03 34.88 -4.67
CA PRO A 115 -6.29 35.30 -4.03
C PRO A 115 -7.52 34.51 -4.50
N THR A 116 -7.46 33.83 -5.65
CA THR A 116 -8.54 32.99 -6.18
C THR A 116 -8.48 31.53 -5.73
N SER A 117 -7.48 31.19 -4.93
CA SER A 117 -7.28 29.84 -4.46
C SER A 117 -8.43 29.35 -3.55
N PRO A 118 -8.72 28.04 -3.52
CA PRO A 118 -9.75 27.45 -2.67
C PRO A 118 -9.29 27.36 -1.21
N ASN A 119 -10.20 26.99 -0.31
CA ASN A 119 -9.84 26.60 1.05
C ASN A 119 -9.05 25.29 1.02
N LEU A 120 -8.00 25.19 1.83
CA LEU A 120 -7.14 24.00 1.87
C LEU A 120 -7.59 23.07 2.99
N GLY A 121 -7.85 21.82 2.64
CA GLY A 121 -8.19 20.75 3.57
C GLY A 121 -7.12 19.68 3.62
N TYR A 122 -7.00 19.01 4.75
CA TYR A 122 -6.11 17.86 4.94
C TYR A 122 -6.84 16.72 5.64
N LEU A 123 -6.92 15.57 4.98
CA LEU A 123 -7.51 14.36 5.52
C LEU A 123 -6.44 13.28 5.62
N ASP A 124 -6.13 12.89 6.85
CA ASP A 124 -5.24 11.76 7.13
C ASP A 124 -6.04 10.50 7.39
N CYS A 125 -5.94 9.53 6.46
CA CYS A 125 -6.61 8.26 6.55
C CYS A 125 -6.01 7.30 7.57
N GLU A 126 -4.80 7.55 8.09
CA GLU A 126 -4.24 6.74 9.17
C GLU A 126 -4.96 7.02 10.50
N SER A 127 -5.22 8.30 10.80
CA SER A 127 -6.00 8.74 11.96
C SER A 127 -7.52 8.69 11.74
N ASN A 128 -8.01 8.92 10.52
CA ASN A 128 -9.44 9.01 10.18
C ASN A 128 -9.90 7.90 9.21
N ARG A 129 -9.58 6.64 9.54
CA ARG A 129 -9.83 5.46 8.70
C ARG A 129 -11.28 5.30 8.25
N VAL A 130 -12.23 5.55 9.16
CA VAL A 130 -13.67 5.41 8.88
C VAL A 130 -14.13 6.48 7.89
N LEU A 131 -13.66 7.72 8.03
CA LEU A 131 -14.03 8.81 7.11
C LEU A 131 -13.48 8.53 5.70
N CYS A 132 -12.23 8.10 5.59
CA CYS A 132 -11.67 7.71 4.30
C CYS A 132 -12.37 6.50 3.68
N SER A 133 -12.78 5.53 4.50
CA SER A 133 -13.59 4.40 4.03
C SER A 133 -14.98 4.84 3.58
N ALA A 134 -15.61 5.77 4.30
CA ALA A 134 -16.91 6.35 3.98
C ALA A 134 -16.90 7.14 2.67
N TRP A 135 -15.78 7.80 2.36
CA TRP A 135 -15.60 8.53 1.09
C TRP A 135 -15.04 7.64 -0.03
N ALA A 136 -14.75 6.36 0.26
CA ALA A 136 -13.98 5.48 -0.61
C ALA A 136 -12.71 6.16 -1.16
N ALA A 137 -12.07 6.99 -0.33
CA ALA A 137 -10.96 7.84 -0.73
C ALA A 137 -9.67 7.03 -0.83
N GLY A 138 -9.07 7.00 -2.02
CA GLY A 138 -7.75 6.40 -2.22
C GLY A 138 -6.63 7.38 -1.86
N SER A 139 -5.55 6.91 -1.25
CA SER A 139 -4.39 7.72 -0.89
C SER A 139 -3.16 7.37 -1.75
N PRO A 140 -2.36 8.35 -2.23
CA PRO A 140 -2.57 9.79 -2.13
C PRO A 140 -3.52 10.32 -3.22
N SER A 141 -4.44 11.21 -2.86
CA SER A 141 -5.33 11.88 -3.80
C SER A 141 -5.69 13.30 -3.36
N VAL A 142 -6.32 14.04 -4.26
CA VAL A 142 -6.97 15.32 -3.97
C VAL A 142 -8.44 15.19 -4.29
N SER A 143 -9.30 15.61 -3.36
CA SER A 143 -10.71 15.84 -3.61
C SER A 143 -10.98 17.33 -3.69
N TYR A 144 -11.48 17.79 -4.82
CA TYR A 144 -11.92 19.16 -5.05
C TYR A 144 -13.44 19.24 -4.87
N PHE A 145 -13.93 20.07 -3.95
CA PHE A 145 -15.35 20.28 -3.73
C PHE A 145 -15.72 21.70 -4.11
N LYS A 146 -16.75 21.85 -4.95
CA LYS A 146 -17.40 23.13 -5.21
C LYS A 146 -18.69 23.17 -4.43
N VAL A 147 -18.67 23.85 -3.29
CA VAL A 147 -19.84 23.99 -2.41
C VAL A 147 -20.59 25.25 -2.85
N PRO A 148 -21.75 25.13 -3.51
CA PRO A 148 -22.55 26.28 -3.90
C PRO A 148 -23.08 27.05 -2.69
N ALA A 149 -23.41 28.33 -2.89
CA ALA A 149 -24.11 29.12 -1.90
C ALA A 149 -25.50 28.53 -1.62
N GLN A 150 -25.96 28.61 -0.38
CA GLN A 150 -27.31 28.17 0.01
C GLN A 150 -28.35 29.09 -0.67
N VAL A 151 -29.20 28.50 -1.51
CA VAL A 151 -30.30 29.22 -2.18
C VAL A 151 -31.62 28.58 -1.75
N GLY A 152 -32.28 29.18 -0.77
CA GLY A 152 -33.54 28.70 -0.21
C GLY A 152 -33.38 27.56 0.80
N ASP A 153 -34.44 26.78 1.00
CA ASP A 153 -34.52 25.73 2.02
C ASP A 153 -33.91 24.38 1.56
N GLU A 154 -33.75 24.17 0.26
CA GLU A 154 -33.17 22.95 -0.29
C GLU A 154 -31.64 23.04 -0.35
N ARG A 155 -30.95 21.93 -0.04
CA ARG A 155 -29.49 21.85 -0.11
C ARG A 155 -29.06 21.75 -1.58
N PRO A 156 -28.34 22.73 -2.13
CA PRO A 156 -27.81 22.64 -3.48
C PRO A 156 -26.72 21.56 -3.58
N ALA A 157 -26.66 20.86 -4.72
CA ALA A 157 -25.71 19.77 -4.94
C ALA A 157 -24.26 20.29 -5.00
N THR A 158 -23.37 19.68 -4.22
CA THR A 158 -21.93 19.98 -4.21
C THR A 158 -21.24 19.14 -5.28
N ALA A 159 -20.51 19.76 -6.20
CA ALA A 159 -19.71 19.00 -7.17
C ALA A 159 -18.38 18.54 -6.54
N GLN A 160 -18.17 17.22 -6.44
CA GLN A 160 -16.90 16.62 -6.02
C GLN A 160 -16.10 16.12 -7.23
N TYR A 161 -14.80 16.39 -7.24
CA TYR A 161 -13.86 15.86 -8.23
C TYR A 161 -12.71 15.16 -7.52
N ASN A 162 -12.42 13.91 -7.90
CA ASN A 162 -11.36 13.12 -7.28
C ASN A 162 -10.18 12.98 -8.25
N VAL A 163 -8.99 13.42 -7.83
CA VAL A 163 -7.75 13.36 -8.61
C VAL A 163 -6.75 12.48 -7.87
N TYR A 164 -6.48 11.30 -8.41
CA TYR A 164 -5.44 10.41 -7.88
C TYR A 164 -4.05 10.95 -8.23
N LEU A 165 -3.16 10.94 -7.24
CA LEU A 165 -1.80 11.42 -7.38
C LEU A 165 -0.83 10.24 -7.52
N ASN A 166 0.25 10.45 -8.25
CA ASN A 166 1.38 9.54 -8.23
C ASN A 166 2.28 9.91 -7.04
N ALA A 167 2.38 9.00 -6.06
CA ALA A 167 3.01 9.25 -4.78
C ALA A 167 4.48 9.68 -4.87
N THR A 168 5.21 9.26 -5.90
CA THR A 168 6.66 9.52 -6.04
C THR A 168 7.01 10.71 -6.93
N THR A 169 6.14 11.09 -7.86
CA THR A 169 6.44 12.11 -8.90
C THR A 169 5.67 13.41 -8.72
N VAL A 170 4.74 13.46 -7.77
CA VAL A 170 4.00 14.69 -7.46
C VAL A 170 4.96 15.76 -6.94
N THR A 171 4.81 16.97 -7.48
CA THR A 171 5.55 18.17 -7.05
C THR A 171 4.58 19.25 -6.57
N PRO A 172 5.04 20.25 -5.79
CA PRO A 172 4.21 21.37 -5.35
C PRO A 172 3.53 22.11 -6.51
N GLU A 173 4.25 22.29 -7.62
CA GLU A 173 3.73 22.95 -8.81
C GLU A 173 2.64 22.11 -9.48
N SER A 174 2.81 20.78 -9.52
CA SER A 174 1.80 19.88 -10.09
C SER A 174 0.49 19.91 -9.30
N LEU A 175 0.55 20.08 -7.98
CA LEU A 175 -0.62 20.22 -7.12
C LEU A 175 -1.33 21.56 -7.35
N TYR A 176 -0.57 22.64 -7.40
CA TYR A 176 -1.12 23.96 -7.71
C TYR A 176 -1.75 24.00 -9.11
N LYS A 177 -1.12 23.35 -10.10
CA LYS A 177 -1.62 23.21 -11.47
C LYS A 177 -3.00 22.56 -11.54
N ILE A 178 -3.34 21.67 -10.60
CA ILE A 178 -4.68 21.09 -10.53
C ILE A 178 -5.73 22.18 -10.36
N HIS A 179 -5.46 23.17 -9.50
CA HIS A 179 -6.35 24.31 -9.30
C HIS A 179 -6.27 25.33 -10.44
N SER A 180 -5.08 25.83 -10.77
CA SER A 180 -4.92 26.95 -11.69
C SER A 180 -5.38 26.64 -13.12
N GLU A 181 -5.13 25.42 -13.61
CA GLU A 181 -5.59 24.97 -14.93
C GLU A 181 -6.92 24.19 -14.86
N LYS A 182 -7.53 24.08 -13.67
CA LYS A 182 -8.75 23.31 -13.42
C LYS A 182 -8.70 21.89 -14.00
N THR A 183 -7.55 21.22 -13.92
CA THR A 183 -7.37 19.91 -14.54
C THR A 183 -8.27 18.83 -13.95
N TYR A 184 -8.79 19.05 -12.74
CA TYR A 184 -9.79 18.21 -12.09
C TYR A 184 -11.12 18.11 -12.87
N GLU A 185 -11.49 19.13 -13.65
CA GLU A 185 -12.76 19.12 -14.42
C GLU A 185 -12.71 18.14 -15.60
N LYS A 186 -11.52 17.75 -16.06
CA LYS A 186 -11.34 16.87 -17.23
C LYS A 186 -11.97 15.48 -17.07
N ARG A 187 -12.16 14.99 -15.84
CA ARG A 187 -12.75 13.67 -15.56
C ARG A 187 -14.25 13.70 -15.26
N GLY A 188 -14.88 14.89 -15.25
CA GLY A 188 -16.26 15.05 -14.80
C GLY A 188 -16.41 15.00 -13.27
N ALA A 189 -17.56 15.47 -12.76
CA ALA A 189 -17.89 15.39 -11.35
C ALA A 189 -18.17 13.92 -10.95
N TYR A 190 -17.80 13.54 -9.74
CA TYR A 190 -18.04 12.21 -9.20
C TYR A 190 -19.51 12.08 -8.76
N GLU A 191 -20.21 11.08 -9.26
CA GLU A 191 -21.63 10.82 -8.93
C GLU A 191 -21.84 9.44 -8.28
N GLY A 192 -20.77 8.84 -7.74
CA GLY A 192 -20.83 7.50 -7.15
C GLY A 192 -21.52 7.44 -5.79
N SER A 193 -21.83 6.23 -5.33
CA SER A 193 -22.54 5.99 -4.05
C SER A 193 -21.79 6.49 -2.81
N PHE A 194 -20.48 6.75 -2.91
CA PHE A 194 -19.65 7.27 -1.81
C PHE A 194 -19.36 8.77 -1.93
N HIS A 195 -20.13 9.49 -2.76
CA HIS A 195 -20.04 10.95 -2.83
C HIS A 195 -20.29 11.55 -1.43
N ALA A 196 -19.45 12.49 -1.03
CA ALA A 196 -19.34 12.89 0.38
C ALA A 196 -20.64 13.50 0.93
N THR A 197 -21.36 14.26 0.12
CA THR A 197 -22.53 15.05 0.55
C THR A 197 -23.83 14.65 -0.15
N ASP A 198 -23.77 14.46 -1.46
CA ASP A 198 -24.96 14.28 -2.33
C ASP A 198 -25.13 12.84 -2.86
N SER A 199 -24.55 11.83 -2.19
CA SER A 199 -24.86 10.44 -2.53
C SER A 199 -26.15 9.97 -1.86
N TRP A 200 -26.78 8.94 -2.44
CA TRP A 200 -27.85 8.19 -1.79
C TRP A 200 -27.49 7.71 -0.37
N LEU A 201 -26.21 7.35 -0.13
CA LEU A 201 -25.73 7.00 1.20
C LEU A 201 -25.69 8.21 2.14
N ALA A 202 -25.24 9.36 1.65
CA ALA A 202 -25.15 10.59 2.44
C ALA A 202 -26.54 11.14 2.79
N GLU A 203 -27.46 11.21 1.81
CA GLU A 203 -28.85 11.67 1.99
C GLU A 203 -29.61 10.88 3.08
N ARG A 204 -29.30 9.58 3.21
CA ARG A 204 -29.93 8.68 4.20
C ARG A 204 -29.14 8.56 5.50
N GLY A 205 -28.05 9.30 5.67
CA GLY A 205 -27.16 9.18 6.84
C GLY A 205 -26.45 7.82 6.95
N LEU A 206 -26.39 7.05 5.86
CA LEU A 206 -25.79 5.71 5.80
C LEU A 206 -24.32 5.73 5.38
N LEU A 207 -23.78 6.88 4.96
CA LEU A 207 -22.39 7.00 4.49
C LEU A 207 -21.36 6.60 5.58
N ILE A 208 -21.49 7.14 6.79
CA ILE A 208 -20.59 6.80 7.91
C ILE A 208 -20.79 5.36 8.39
N PRO A 209 -22.03 4.85 8.58
CA PRO A 209 -22.24 3.42 8.81
C PRO A 209 -21.59 2.51 7.76
N ALA A 210 -21.71 2.85 6.47
CA ALA A 210 -21.04 2.12 5.40
C ALA A 210 -19.52 2.19 5.53
N GLY A 211 -18.96 3.35 5.90
CA GLY A 211 -17.54 3.50 6.21
C GLY A 211 -17.06 2.59 7.33
N TYR A 212 -17.83 2.43 8.42
CA TYR A 212 -17.51 1.47 9.48
C TYR A 212 -17.51 0.02 8.99
N VAL A 213 -18.49 -0.34 8.16
CA VAL A 213 -18.56 -1.68 7.56
C VAL A 213 -17.35 -1.92 6.67
N ILE A 214 -17.05 -1.02 5.73
CA ILE A 214 -15.90 -1.14 4.81
C ILE A 214 -14.60 -1.24 5.60
N TYR A 215 -14.42 -0.39 6.61
CA TYR A 215 -13.26 -0.44 7.48
C TYR A 215 -13.14 -1.80 8.18
N ALA A 216 -14.21 -2.30 8.79
CA ALA A 216 -14.23 -3.60 9.45
C ALA A 216 -13.87 -4.73 8.49
N PHE A 217 -14.41 -4.73 7.26
CA PHE A 217 -14.07 -5.71 6.23
C PHE A 217 -12.61 -5.60 5.79
N SER A 218 -12.06 -4.39 5.67
CA SER A 218 -10.65 -4.18 5.29
C SER A 218 -9.66 -4.60 6.39
N ALA A 219 -10.09 -4.60 7.65
CA ALA A 219 -9.28 -5.02 8.79
C ALA A 219 -9.24 -6.55 8.96
N ILE A 220 -10.12 -7.30 8.28
CA ILE A 220 -10.13 -8.76 8.34
C ILE A 220 -8.97 -9.30 7.47
N PRO A 221 -8.01 -10.04 8.06
CA PRO A 221 -6.95 -10.65 7.27
C PRO A 221 -7.51 -11.64 6.25
N SER A 222 -6.89 -11.70 5.07
CA SER A 222 -7.29 -12.61 3.99
C SER A 222 -7.38 -14.08 4.43
N TRP A 223 -6.51 -14.53 5.35
CA TRP A 223 -6.54 -15.89 5.90
C TRP A 223 -7.82 -16.19 6.69
N LEU A 224 -8.39 -15.21 7.38
CA LEU A 224 -9.62 -15.41 8.17
C LEU A 224 -10.82 -15.64 7.25
N PHE A 225 -10.88 -14.95 6.10
CA PHE A 225 -11.90 -15.21 5.07
C PHE A 225 -11.78 -16.63 4.51
N MET A 226 -10.56 -17.12 4.27
CA MET A 226 -10.36 -18.50 3.79
C MET A 226 -10.83 -19.54 4.81
N ILE A 227 -10.61 -19.29 6.10
CA ILE A 227 -11.13 -20.14 7.17
C ILE A 227 -12.67 -20.09 7.18
N PHE A 228 -13.27 -18.90 7.10
CA PHE A 228 -14.71 -18.75 7.08
C PHE A 228 -15.35 -19.48 5.89
N ILE A 229 -14.81 -19.32 4.68
CA ILE A 229 -15.27 -20.01 3.46
C ILE A 229 -15.09 -21.53 3.61
N SER A 230 -13.98 -21.99 4.19
CA SER A 230 -13.74 -23.41 4.45
C SER A 230 -14.77 -24.01 5.40
N PHE A 231 -15.11 -23.32 6.49
CA PHE A 231 -16.16 -23.76 7.41
C PHE A 231 -17.54 -23.73 6.75
N PHE A 232 -17.88 -22.68 5.99
CA PHE A 232 -19.18 -22.57 5.33
C PHE A 232 -19.35 -23.62 4.21
N SER A 233 -18.30 -23.86 3.43
CA SER A 233 -18.25 -24.91 2.41
C SER A 233 -18.42 -26.30 3.01
N ARG A 234 -17.73 -26.60 4.12
CA ARG A 234 -17.90 -27.87 4.85
C ARG A 234 -19.33 -28.01 5.39
N THR A 235 -19.94 -26.94 5.90
CA THR A 235 -21.31 -26.98 6.42
C THR A 235 -22.35 -27.24 5.31
N MET A 236 -22.12 -26.73 4.10
CA MET A 236 -22.98 -26.98 2.93
C MET A 236 -22.79 -28.38 2.34
N ILE A 237 -21.57 -28.94 2.38
CA ILE A 237 -21.27 -30.30 1.88
C ILE A 237 -21.91 -31.39 2.77
N PHE A 238 -22.12 -31.13 4.06
CA PHE A 238 -22.84 -32.06 4.96
C PHE A 238 -24.37 -32.03 4.82
N ASN A 239 -24.94 -31.15 3.99
CA ASN A 239 -26.39 -31.03 3.77
C ASN A 239 -26.80 -31.22 2.30
N THR A 240 -26.12 -32.11 1.58
CA THR A 240 -26.62 -32.61 0.29
C THR A 240 -27.34 -33.95 0.50
N PRO A 241 -28.67 -33.99 0.74
CA PRO A 241 -29.42 -35.22 0.52
C PRO A 241 -29.54 -35.41 -0.99
N SER A 242 -29.03 -36.54 -1.47
CA SER A 242 -29.43 -37.15 -2.73
C SER A 242 -30.92 -37.47 -2.66
N LYS A 243 -31.77 -36.50 -2.99
CA LYS A 243 -33.11 -36.63 -3.59
C LYS A 243 -33.77 -35.25 -3.63
N MET A 244 -33.86 -34.72 -4.85
CA MET A 244 -34.92 -33.79 -5.21
C MET A 244 -36.24 -34.57 -5.15
N ALA A 245 -36.95 -34.50 -4.02
CA ALA A 245 -38.36 -34.88 -3.91
C ALA A 245 -38.98 -34.11 -2.73
N ASP A 246 -40.03 -33.36 -3.06
CA ASP A 246 -40.99 -32.66 -2.22
C ASP A 246 -40.49 -31.60 -1.22
N LEU A 247 -40.59 -30.35 -1.69
CA LEU A 247 -40.79 -29.17 -0.86
C LEU A 247 -42.15 -29.27 -0.15
N ASP A 248 -42.15 -29.87 1.04
CA ASP A 248 -43.15 -29.53 2.04
C ASP A 248 -42.46 -29.01 3.31
N ARG A 249 -43.00 -27.90 3.82
CA ARG A 249 -42.45 -27.09 4.92
C ARG A 249 -42.36 -27.91 6.21
N ILE A 250 -41.18 -28.47 6.48
CA ILE A 250 -40.86 -28.98 7.82
C ILE A 250 -40.42 -27.79 8.68
N PRO A 251 -41.06 -27.51 9.84
CA PRO A 251 -40.62 -26.44 10.71
C PRO A 251 -39.18 -26.70 11.17
N PRO A 252 -38.32 -25.66 11.21
CA PRO A 252 -36.92 -25.84 11.57
C PRO A 252 -36.80 -26.50 12.94
N SER A 253 -35.91 -27.49 13.03
CA SER A 253 -35.73 -28.27 14.26
C SER A 253 -35.35 -27.36 15.42
N THR A 254 -35.74 -27.73 16.63
CA THR A 254 -35.36 -27.01 17.87
C THR A 254 -33.85 -26.83 17.97
N THR A 255 -33.05 -27.76 17.44
CA THR A 255 -31.59 -27.64 17.34
C THR A 255 -31.16 -26.49 16.43
N ALA A 256 -31.82 -26.26 15.30
CA ALA A 256 -31.51 -25.14 14.41
C ALA A 256 -31.78 -23.78 15.08
N TYR A 257 -32.87 -23.67 15.85
CA TYR A 257 -33.14 -22.48 16.65
C TYR A 257 -32.07 -22.26 17.72
N VAL A 258 -31.70 -23.31 18.46
CA VAL A 258 -30.67 -23.21 19.51
C VAL A 258 -29.33 -22.78 18.92
N VAL A 259 -28.89 -23.36 17.80
CA VAL A 259 -27.64 -22.98 17.13
C VAL A 259 -27.69 -21.55 16.60
N ALA A 260 -28.79 -21.13 15.96
CA ALA A 260 -28.94 -19.77 15.48
C ALA A 260 -28.92 -18.75 16.63
N THR A 261 -29.63 -19.03 17.73
CA THR A 261 -29.62 -18.16 18.91
C THR A 261 -28.26 -18.12 19.61
N ALA A 262 -27.50 -19.23 19.62
CA ALA A 262 -26.15 -19.27 20.18
C ALA A 262 -25.15 -18.48 19.34
N ILE A 263 -25.27 -18.51 18.00
CA ILE A 263 -24.42 -17.71 17.11
C ILE A 263 -24.73 -16.22 17.29
N ILE A 264 -26.02 -15.84 17.31
CA ILE A 264 -26.41 -14.44 17.50
C ILE A 264 -25.96 -13.96 18.89
N ALA A 265 -26.21 -14.73 19.95
CA ALA A 265 -25.77 -14.37 21.30
C ALA A 265 -24.24 -14.32 21.43
N GLY A 266 -23.50 -15.20 20.76
CA GLY A 266 -22.04 -15.21 20.75
C GLY A 266 -21.45 -14.01 20.01
N VAL A 267 -22.01 -13.66 18.85
CA VAL A 267 -21.59 -12.49 18.06
C VAL A 267 -21.94 -11.21 18.81
N THR A 268 -23.17 -11.06 19.29
CA THR A 268 -23.59 -9.89 20.07
C THR A 268 -22.79 -9.77 21.37
N GLY A 269 -22.54 -10.89 22.07
CA GLY A 269 -21.72 -10.92 23.29
C GLY A 269 -20.25 -10.57 23.04
N TYR A 270 -19.68 -11.00 21.92
CA TYR A 270 -18.31 -10.65 21.52
C TYR A 270 -18.17 -9.14 21.25
N PHE A 271 -19.13 -8.54 20.54
CA PHE A 271 -19.12 -7.10 20.27
C PHE A 271 -19.42 -6.25 21.51
N ILE A 272 -20.29 -6.70 22.41
CA ILE A 272 -20.50 -6.05 23.72
C ILE A 272 -19.25 -6.17 24.60
N GLY A 273 -18.57 -7.32 24.59
CA GLY A 273 -17.31 -7.54 25.30
C GLY A 273 -16.18 -6.63 24.81
N GLN A 274 -16.00 -6.52 23.50
CA GLN A 274 -15.08 -5.56 22.89
C GLN A 274 -15.46 -4.11 23.22
N GLY A 275 -16.75 -3.77 23.20
CA GLY A 275 -17.24 -2.45 23.64
C GLY A 275 -16.98 -2.14 25.11
N SER A 276 -17.00 -3.15 25.99
CA SER A 276 -16.65 -2.99 27.41
C SER A 276 -15.14 -2.79 27.65
N SER A 277 -14.27 -3.32 26.77
CA SER A 277 -12.84 -3.00 26.77
C SER A 277 -12.50 -1.61 26.21
N LEU A 278 -13.46 -0.95 25.56
CA LEU A 278 -13.35 0.41 25.01
C LEU A 278 -13.92 1.50 25.95
N GLY A 279 -14.26 1.17 27.20
CA GLY A 279 -14.46 2.16 28.26
C GLY A 279 -15.80 2.93 28.28
N LEU A 280 -16.87 2.38 27.70
CA LEU A 280 -18.17 3.06 27.60
C LEU A 280 -19.02 3.11 28.89
N PHE A 281 -18.62 2.44 29.98
CA PHE A 281 -19.31 2.53 31.27
C PHE A 281 -18.34 2.82 32.44
N SER A 282 -18.48 4.04 32.96
CA SER A 282 -17.99 4.55 34.25
C SER A 282 -16.53 4.99 34.36
N SER A 283 -16.42 6.31 34.55
CA SER A 283 -15.28 7.08 35.02
C SER A 283 -14.76 6.60 36.38
N LYS A 284 -13.46 6.34 36.46
CA LYS A 284 -12.61 6.76 37.57
C LYS A 284 -11.16 6.77 37.14
N GLU A 285 -10.56 7.95 37.15
CA GLU A 285 -9.11 8.15 37.03
C GLU A 285 -8.37 7.24 38.00
N LYS A 286 -7.37 6.53 37.47
CA LYS A 286 -6.20 6.12 38.25
C LYS A 286 -4.95 6.42 37.45
N GLU A 287 -4.08 7.14 38.13
CA GLU A 287 -2.76 7.62 37.74
C GLU A 287 -1.95 6.56 37.01
N GLY A 288 -1.42 6.95 35.85
CA GLY A 288 -0.51 6.14 35.06
C GLY A 288 0.83 5.98 35.76
N TRP A 289 1.22 4.74 36.02
CA TRP A 289 2.62 4.37 36.14
C TRP A 289 3.21 4.09 34.75
N PRO A 290 4.48 4.44 34.50
CA PRO A 290 5.02 4.55 33.15
C PRO A 290 5.51 3.21 32.65
N ASN A 291 4.94 2.71 31.56
CA ASN A 291 5.57 1.64 30.78
C ASN A 291 6.21 2.22 29.52
N SER A 292 7.40 2.77 29.72
CA SER A 292 8.44 2.76 28.71
C SER A 292 8.80 1.31 28.42
N TYR A 293 8.38 0.77 27.28
CA TYR A 293 9.18 -0.26 26.62
C TYR A 293 10.35 0.44 25.94
N ASN A 294 11.32 0.81 26.76
CA ASN A 294 12.65 1.17 26.28
C ASN A 294 13.34 -0.16 25.97
N VAL A 295 13.28 -0.59 24.71
CA VAL A 295 14.19 -1.65 24.25
C VAL A 295 15.58 -1.06 24.35
N LYS A 296 16.32 -1.45 25.41
CA LYS A 296 17.77 -1.28 25.42
C LYS A 296 18.30 -2.11 24.26
N VAL A 297 18.57 -1.44 23.15
CA VAL A 297 19.45 -1.95 22.11
C VAL A 297 20.77 -2.25 22.84
N HIS A 298 21.08 -3.53 23.02
CA HIS A 298 22.43 -3.91 23.39
C HIS A 298 23.32 -3.40 22.27
N ARG A 299 24.05 -2.32 22.57
CA ARG A 299 25.12 -1.75 21.76
C ARG A 299 26.33 -2.68 21.84
N ASP A 300 26.14 -3.89 21.33
CA ASP A 300 27.19 -4.83 20.93
C ASP A 300 26.59 -5.90 20.02
N SER A 301 26.13 -5.46 18.85
CA SER A 301 26.03 -6.26 17.63
C SER A 301 26.01 -5.24 16.51
N SER A 302 27.20 -4.72 16.24
CA SER A 302 27.49 -3.92 15.06
C SER A 302 27.16 -4.72 13.80
N ASP A 303 26.63 -3.99 12.82
CA ASP A 303 26.58 -4.33 11.39
C ASP A 303 25.51 -5.34 10.96
N GLU A 304 24.29 -4.84 10.70
CA GLU A 304 23.49 -5.35 9.58
C GLU A 304 23.48 -4.25 8.51
N GLU A 305 24.52 -4.29 7.68
CA GLU A 305 24.59 -3.56 6.42
C GLU A 305 23.44 -4.00 5.50
N GLU A 306 22.93 -3.05 4.71
CA GLU A 306 22.15 -3.33 3.51
C GLU A 306 23.05 -4.10 2.53
N GLU A 307 23.06 -5.43 2.64
CA GLU A 307 23.90 -6.27 1.79
C GLU A 307 23.09 -6.72 0.57
N GLU A 308 23.46 -6.16 -0.58
CA GLU A 308 23.17 -6.68 -1.90
C GLU A 308 23.43 -8.20 -1.90
N GLU A 309 22.42 -9.02 -2.17
CA GLU A 309 22.65 -10.44 -2.47
C GLU A 309 23.64 -10.48 -3.63
N SER A 310 24.89 -10.85 -3.33
CA SER A 310 25.96 -11.01 -4.31
C SER A 310 25.57 -12.12 -5.28
N ASP A 311 24.93 -11.72 -6.38
CA ASP A 311 24.68 -12.54 -7.56
C ASP A 311 26.02 -12.75 -8.27
N SER A 312 26.79 -13.71 -7.77
CA SER A 312 27.99 -14.25 -8.41
C SER A 312 28.10 -15.68 -7.87
N GLU A 313 27.91 -16.74 -8.63
CA GLU A 313 28.55 -17.06 -9.90
C GLU A 313 27.69 -18.12 -10.63
N ASP A 314 26.77 -17.72 -11.52
CA ASP A 314 26.37 -18.51 -12.70
C ASP A 314 25.40 -17.69 -13.60
N GLU A 315 25.82 -16.49 -14.01
CA GLU A 315 25.16 -15.81 -15.13
C GLU A 315 25.59 -16.48 -16.45
N GLY A 316 25.13 -17.72 -16.65
CA GLY A 316 25.09 -18.31 -17.98
C GLY A 316 24.30 -17.38 -18.90
N ASP A 317 24.86 -17.06 -20.07
CA ASP A 317 24.36 -16.10 -21.08
C ASP A 317 22.98 -16.43 -21.68
N GLY A 318 22.24 -17.38 -21.09
CA GLY A 318 20.94 -17.86 -21.53
C GLY A 318 21.02 -18.74 -22.78
N SER A 319 22.20 -18.99 -23.35
CA SER A 319 22.35 -19.79 -24.57
C SER A 319 21.97 -21.26 -24.38
N GLU A 320 21.96 -21.73 -23.13
CA GLU A 320 21.53 -23.07 -22.72
C GLU A 320 20.01 -23.25 -22.78
N LEU A 321 19.21 -22.18 -22.77
CA LEU A 321 17.75 -22.29 -22.76
C LEU A 321 17.22 -22.75 -24.13
N ALA A 322 16.52 -23.88 -24.13
CA ALA A 322 15.86 -24.37 -25.32
C ALA A 322 14.57 -23.59 -25.63
N ASN A 323 14.27 -23.39 -26.92
CA ASN A 323 13.03 -22.75 -27.32
C ASN A 323 11.86 -23.76 -27.33
N PHE A 324 10.97 -23.65 -26.33
CA PHE A 324 9.76 -24.47 -26.18
C PHE A 324 8.48 -23.83 -26.74
N ASP A 325 8.57 -22.81 -27.60
CA ASP A 325 7.42 -22.02 -28.06
C ASP A 325 6.40 -22.81 -28.89
N LYS A 326 6.84 -23.91 -29.52
CA LYS A 326 5.96 -24.76 -30.34
C LYS A 326 5.20 -25.82 -29.53
N SER A 327 5.53 -26.01 -28.26
CA SER A 327 4.80 -26.94 -27.39
C SER A 327 3.53 -26.28 -26.88
N ALA A 328 2.39 -26.98 -26.92
CA ALA A 328 1.15 -26.56 -26.27
C ALA A 328 0.96 -27.21 -24.88
N GLU A 329 2.01 -27.85 -24.38
CA GLU A 329 1.97 -28.60 -23.12
C GLU A 329 1.83 -27.68 -21.89
N GLU A 330 1.29 -28.26 -20.81
CA GLU A 330 1.28 -27.68 -19.47
C GLU A 330 2.71 -27.34 -19.03
N VAL A 331 2.90 -26.14 -18.51
CA VAL A 331 4.18 -25.69 -17.93
C VAL A 331 4.08 -25.74 -16.42
N LYS A 332 5.14 -26.22 -15.76
CA LYS A 332 5.19 -26.31 -14.29
C LYS A 332 6.55 -25.90 -13.75
N LEU A 333 6.55 -25.47 -12.49
CA LEU A 333 7.75 -25.28 -11.69
C LEU A 333 7.83 -26.42 -10.66
N VAL A 334 8.96 -27.12 -10.63
CA VAL A 334 9.27 -28.11 -9.60
C VAL A 334 10.28 -27.50 -8.64
N LEU A 335 10.02 -27.66 -7.34
CA LEU A 335 10.87 -27.20 -6.25
C LEU A 335 11.40 -28.43 -5.52
N VAL A 336 12.65 -28.80 -5.80
CA VAL A 336 13.32 -29.95 -5.18
C VAL A 336 14.00 -29.49 -3.91
N VAL A 337 13.50 -29.94 -2.76
CA VAL A 337 13.95 -29.52 -1.43
C VAL A 337 14.85 -30.58 -0.81
N ARG A 338 15.99 -30.16 -0.27
CA ARG A 338 16.85 -31.03 0.54
C ARG A 338 16.29 -31.26 1.94
N THR A 339 15.89 -32.50 2.19
CA THR A 339 15.30 -32.93 3.47
C THR A 339 16.34 -33.41 4.49
N ASP A 340 17.55 -33.74 4.03
CA ASP A 340 18.70 -34.11 4.88
C ASP A 340 19.17 -32.96 5.78
N LEU A 341 18.91 -31.72 5.36
CA LEU A 341 19.29 -30.52 6.08
C LEU A 341 18.44 -30.21 7.33
N GLY A 342 17.36 -30.95 7.57
CA GLY A 342 16.50 -30.75 8.75
C GLY A 342 15.81 -29.38 8.83
N MET A 343 15.57 -28.72 7.68
CA MET A 343 14.94 -27.40 7.64
C MET A 343 13.54 -27.41 8.29
N THR A 344 13.23 -26.36 9.05
CA THR A 344 11.87 -26.15 9.56
C THR A 344 10.91 -25.79 8.42
N LYS A 345 9.61 -26.07 8.60
CA LYS A 345 8.57 -25.80 7.59
C LYS A 345 8.58 -24.35 7.09
N GLY A 346 8.81 -23.38 7.98
CA GLY A 346 8.89 -21.96 7.62
C GLY A 346 10.11 -21.65 6.75
N LYS A 347 11.28 -22.21 7.08
CA LYS A 347 12.49 -22.05 6.29
C LYS A 347 12.37 -22.69 4.91
N ILE A 348 11.77 -23.88 4.82
CA ILE A 348 11.49 -24.53 3.53
C ILE A 348 10.63 -23.62 2.64
N ALA A 349 9.55 -23.04 3.20
CA ALA A 349 8.67 -22.15 2.45
C ALA A 349 9.39 -20.89 1.93
N ALA A 350 10.26 -20.29 2.76
CA ALA A 350 11.08 -19.16 2.36
C ALA A 350 12.02 -19.54 1.20
N GLN A 351 12.78 -20.64 1.34
CA GLN A 351 13.73 -21.09 0.31
C GLN A 351 13.04 -21.49 -1.00
N CYS A 352 11.86 -22.11 -0.93
CA CYS A 352 11.01 -22.36 -2.10
C CYS A 352 10.57 -21.08 -2.81
N SER A 353 10.32 -20.01 -2.05
CA SER A 353 9.95 -18.70 -2.59
C SER A 353 11.13 -18.04 -3.30
N HIS A 354 12.34 -18.12 -2.72
CA HIS A 354 13.57 -17.66 -3.37
C HIS A 354 13.84 -18.41 -4.68
N ALA A 355 13.72 -19.74 -4.69
CA ALA A 355 13.92 -20.56 -5.88
C ALA A 355 12.93 -20.20 -7.00
N THR A 356 11.67 -19.96 -6.64
CA THR A 356 10.65 -19.50 -7.59
C THR A 356 11.02 -18.15 -8.22
N LEU A 357 11.43 -17.18 -7.39
CA LEU A 357 11.79 -15.84 -7.87
C LEU A 357 13.05 -15.88 -8.73
N ALA A 358 14.04 -16.71 -8.38
CA ALA A 358 15.27 -16.89 -9.15
C ALA A 358 14.96 -17.44 -10.56
N CYS A 359 14.16 -18.50 -10.68
CA CYS A 359 13.72 -19.01 -11.99
C CYS A 359 12.96 -17.96 -12.80
N TYR A 360 12.06 -17.22 -12.15
CA TYR A 360 11.25 -16.19 -12.82
C TYR A 360 12.11 -15.04 -13.35
N LYS A 361 13.00 -14.48 -12.52
CA LYS A 361 13.93 -13.42 -12.92
C LYS A 361 14.84 -13.89 -14.06
N TYR A 362 15.39 -15.10 -13.95
CA TYR A 362 16.27 -15.67 -14.97
C TYR A 362 15.59 -15.76 -16.34
N LEU A 363 14.38 -16.32 -16.40
CA LEU A 363 13.61 -16.42 -17.65
C LEU A 363 13.15 -15.08 -18.18
N THR A 364 12.81 -14.14 -17.30
CA THR A 364 12.44 -12.77 -17.71
C THR A 364 13.61 -12.05 -18.36
N ALA A 365 14.82 -12.21 -17.83
CA ALA A 365 16.03 -11.59 -18.35
C ALA A 365 16.50 -12.24 -19.67
N HIS A 366 16.52 -13.56 -19.74
CA HIS A 366 17.15 -14.31 -20.84
C HIS A 366 16.17 -14.81 -21.90
N SER A 367 14.86 -14.84 -21.62
CA SER A 367 13.82 -15.34 -22.54
C SER A 367 12.51 -14.53 -22.47
N PRO A 368 12.54 -13.19 -22.57
CA PRO A 368 11.35 -12.34 -22.40
C PRO A 368 10.26 -12.56 -23.46
N ASN A 369 10.65 -13.04 -24.65
CA ASN A 369 9.73 -13.33 -25.75
C ASN A 369 9.20 -14.77 -25.75
N SER A 370 9.69 -15.63 -24.84
CA SER A 370 9.23 -17.02 -24.78
C SER A 370 7.78 -17.08 -24.31
N SER A 371 6.97 -17.81 -25.07
CA SER A 371 5.59 -18.14 -24.71
C SER A 371 5.51 -19.05 -23.48
N MET A 372 6.60 -19.71 -23.08
CA MET A 372 6.63 -20.65 -21.96
C MET A 372 6.30 -19.98 -20.62
N LEU A 373 6.95 -18.84 -20.34
CA LEU A 373 6.72 -18.11 -19.09
C LEU A 373 5.28 -17.58 -19.02
N ARG A 374 4.80 -16.97 -20.12
CA ARG A 374 3.41 -16.49 -20.23
C ARG A 374 2.39 -17.62 -20.08
N ARG A 375 2.68 -18.80 -20.64
CA ARG A 375 1.82 -19.98 -20.47
C ARG A 375 1.75 -20.39 -19.00
N TRP A 376 2.89 -20.51 -18.33
CA TRP A 376 2.93 -20.82 -16.89
C TRP A 376 2.11 -19.81 -16.07
N GLU A 377 2.25 -18.52 -16.35
CA GLU A 377 1.44 -17.46 -15.72
C GLU A 377 -0.06 -17.63 -15.97
N SER A 378 -0.46 -17.89 -17.22
CA SER A 378 -1.86 -18.07 -17.60
C SER A 378 -2.49 -19.38 -17.10
N GLN A 379 -1.66 -20.41 -16.84
CA GLN A 379 -2.08 -21.74 -16.39
C GLN A 379 -2.08 -21.88 -14.86
N GLY A 380 -2.12 -20.77 -14.12
CA GLY A 380 -2.21 -20.77 -12.66
C GLY A 380 -0.88 -21.01 -11.94
N GLN A 381 0.25 -20.92 -12.67
CA GLN A 381 1.61 -20.96 -12.12
C GLN A 381 1.87 -22.18 -11.23
N ALA A 382 1.58 -23.38 -11.76
CA ALA A 382 1.72 -24.64 -11.03
C ALA A 382 3.12 -24.79 -10.41
N LYS A 383 3.16 -25.11 -9.10
CA LYS A 383 4.37 -25.34 -8.30
C LYS A 383 4.24 -26.68 -7.57
N ILE A 384 5.22 -27.56 -7.74
CA ILE A 384 5.21 -28.90 -7.14
C ILE A 384 6.44 -29.04 -6.27
N ALA A 385 6.25 -29.26 -4.97
CA ALA A 385 7.34 -29.49 -4.03
C ALA A 385 7.71 -30.98 -3.99
N LEU A 386 8.97 -31.28 -4.30
CA LEU A 386 9.57 -32.61 -4.25
C LEU A 386 10.70 -32.63 -3.22
N GLN A 387 11.10 -33.83 -2.81
CA GLN A 387 12.20 -34.02 -1.87
C GLN A 387 13.37 -34.80 -2.47
N THR A 388 14.57 -34.38 -2.10
CA THR A 388 15.84 -35.11 -2.23
C THR A 388 16.51 -35.20 -0.86
N LYS A 389 17.43 -36.14 -0.72
CA LYS A 389 18.20 -36.37 0.52
C LYS A 389 19.70 -36.12 0.34
N SER A 390 20.13 -35.66 -0.83
CA SER A 390 21.55 -35.49 -1.14
C SER A 390 21.78 -34.22 -1.94
N GLU A 391 22.88 -33.54 -1.63
CA GLU A 391 23.39 -32.44 -2.45
C GLU A 391 23.81 -32.92 -3.85
N GLU A 392 24.49 -34.06 -3.93
CA GLU A 392 24.96 -34.65 -5.18
C GLU A 392 23.81 -35.02 -6.13
N GLU A 393 22.69 -35.51 -5.57
CA GLU A 393 21.47 -35.79 -6.34
C GLU A 393 20.88 -34.48 -6.88
N MET A 394 20.85 -33.42 -6.08
CA MET A 394 20.40 -32.09 -6.51
C MET A 394 21.27 -31.52 -7.64
N GLU A 395 22.58 -31.63 -7.53
CA GLU A 395 23.52 -31.19 -8.57
C GLU A 395 23.34 -31.97 -9.87
N THR A 396 23.15 -33.29 -9.76
CA THR A 396 22.88 -34.16 -10.91
C THR A 396 21.57 -33.76 -11.61
N LEU A 397 20.51 -33.49 -10.84
CA LEU A 397 19.22 -33.01 -11.37
C LEU A 397 19.36 -31.65 -12.04
N GLN A 398 20.14 -30.74 -11.46
CA GLN A 398 20.42 -29.43 -12.06
C GLN A 398 21.12 -29.59 -13.41
N ALA A 399 22.22 -30.34 -13.45
CA ALA A 399 22.98 -30.57 -14.68
C ALA A 399 22.12 -31.24 -15.77
N GLN A 400 21.29 -32.22 -15.39
CA GLN A 400 20.37 -32.88 -16.30
C GLN A 400 19.33 -31.89 -16.86
N ALA A 401 18.73 -31.06 -16.00
CA ALA A 401 17.76 -30.06 -16.42
C ALA A 401 18.37 -29.02 -17.38
N ILE A 402 19.56 -28.51 -17.07
CA ILE A 402 20.32 -27.58 -17.94
C ILE A 402 20.63 -28.24 -19.28
N SER A 403 21.06 -29.51 -19.29
CA SER A 403 21.36 -30.23 -20.54
C SER A 403 20.15 -30.42 -21.47
N LEU A 404 18.94 -30.38 -20.91
CA LEU A 404 17.67 -30.42 -21.64
C LEU A 404 17.15 -29.02 -22.00
N GLY A 405 17.91 -27.98 -21.67
CA GLY A 405 17.60 -26.58 -21.90
C GLY A 405 16.49 -26.01 -21.02
N LEU A 406 16.27 -26.60 -19.83
CA LEU A 406 15.32 -26.11 -18.84
C LEU A 406 15.94 -25.00 -17.98
N CYS A 407 15.10 -24.12 -17.45
CA CYS A 407 15.55 -23.18 -16.41
C CYS A 407 15.71 -23.92 -15.08
N ALA A 408 16.95 -24.05 -14.61
CA ALA A 408 17.29 -24.68 -13.35
C ALA A 408 18.11 -23.72 -12.45
N ARG A 409 17.59 -23.36 -11.27
CA ARG A 409 18.25 -22.42 -10.34
C ARG A 409 18.31 -22.99 -8.94
N VAL A 410 19.50 -23.02 -8.35
CA VAL A 410 19.74 -23.51 -6.98
C VAL A 410 19.83 -22.31 -6.02
N ILE A 411 19.20 -22.44 -4.87
CA ILE A 411 19.31 -21.46 -3.78
C ILE A 411 20.28 -21.97 -2.73
N THR A 412 21.24 -21.13 -2.38
CA THR A 412 22.20 -21.34 -1.30
C THR A 412 21.75 -20.56 -0.05
N ASP A 413 21.91 -21.17 1.11
CA ASP A 413 21.64 -20.49 2.37
C ASP A 413 22.84 -19.62 2.77
N ALA A 414 22.62 -18.32 2.97
CA ALA A 414 23.65 -17.36 3.38
C ALA A 414 24.15 -17.57 4.83
N GLY A 415 23.68 -18.60 5.53
CA GLY A 415 24.26 -19.03 6.81
C GLY A 415 23.79 -18.25 8.03
N ARG A 416 22.70 -17.48 7.95
CA ARG A 416 22.08 -16.79 9.09
C ARG A 416 21.16 -17.69 9.95
N THR A 417 21.22 -19.01 9.76
CA THR A 417 20.34 -20.00 10.43
C THR A 417 21.08 -21.34 10.70
N GLN A 418 20.39 -22.35 11.23
CA GLN A 418 20.91 -23.64 11.75
C GLN A 418 21.67 -24.54 10.74
N ILE A 419 21.89 -24.11 9.49
CA ILE A 419 22.56 -24.88 8.42
C ILE A 419 23.91 -24.23 8.10
N ALA A 420 24.90 -25.03 7.73
CA ALA A 420 26.19 -24.53 7.30
C ALA A 420 26.05 -23.52 6.14
N SER A 421 26.70 -22.37 6.27
CA SER A 421 26.72 -21.33 5.23
C SER A 421 27.17 -21.90 3.88
N GLY A 422 26.50 -21.49 2.79
CA GLY A 422 26.77 -21.97 1.44
C GLY A 422 26.09 -23.29 1.06
N SER A 423 25.33 -23.91 1.97
CA SER A 423 24.59 -25.14 1.65
C SER A 423 23.53 -24.89 0.59
N ARG A 424 23.54 -25.68 -0.50
CA ARG A 424 22.47 -25.72 -1.50
C ARG A 424 21.20 -26.27 -0.84
N THR A 425 20.10 -25.53 -0.85
CA THR A 425 18.87 -25.87 -0.11
C THR A 425 17.72 -26.33 -1.00
N VAL A 426 17.42 -25.58 -2.05
CA VAL A 426 16.29 -25.82 -2.95
C VAL A 426 16.71 -25.58 -4.39
N LEU A 427 16.36 -26.51 -5.28
CA LEU A 427 16.52 -26.40 -6.72
C LEU A 427 15.15 -26.15 -7.36
N GLY A 428 15.01 -25.03 -8.06
CA GLY A 428 13.86 -24.73 -8.92
C GLY A 428 14.11 -25.19 -10.35
N ILE A 429 13.18 -25.94 -10.95
CA ILE A 429 13.20 -26.35 -12.36
C ILE A 429 11.89 -25.95 -13.03
N LEU A 430 11.94 -25.03 -14.01
CA LEU A 430 10.77 -24.55 -14.74
C LEU A 430 10.82 -25.01 -16.20
N GLY A 431 9.74 -25.64 -16.66
CA GLY A 431 9.59 -25.99 -18.07
C GLY A 431 8.34 -26.80 -18.41
N PRO A 432 8.25 -27.31 -19.65
CA PRO A 432 7.17 -28.19 -20.09
C PRO A 432 7.10 -29.46 -19.26
N LYS A 433 5.88 -29.88 -18.92
CA LYS A 433 5.60 -30.99 -18.00
C LYS A 433 6.42 -32.25 -18.33
N SER A 434 6.42 -32.72 -19.58
CA SER A 434 7.10 -33.97 -19.97
C SER A 434 8.61 -33.91 -19.80
N VAL A 435 9.22 -32.76 -20.12
CA VAL A 435 10.67 -32.58 -20.02
C VAL A 435 11.08 -32.49 -18.56
N VAL A 436 10.32 -31.74 -17.75
CA VAL A 436 10.53 -31.67 -16.30
C VAL A 436 10.33 -33.04 -15.65
N ASP A 437 9.30 -33.80 -16.02
CA ASP A 437 9.07 -35.16 -15.51
C ASP A 437 10.16 -36.16 -15.91
N GLY A 438 10.81 -35.95 -17.07
CA GLY A 438 12.00 -36.72 -17.46
C GLY A 438 13.18 -36.56 -16.50
N VAL A 439 13.25 -35.43 -15.78
CA VAL A 439 14.27 -35.16 -14.76
C VAL A 439 13.77 -35.57 -13.36
N THR A 440 12.57 -35.13 -12.98
CA THR A 440 12.12 -35.18 -11.58
C THR A 440 11.06 -36.22 -11.28
N GLY A 441 10.57 -36.97 -12.27
CA GLY A 441 9.41 -37.86 -12.13
C GLY A 441 9.59 -39.03 -11.16
N HIS A 442 10.83 -39.38 -10.82
CA HIS A 442 11.17 -40.43 -9.85
C HIS A 442 11.21 -39.93 -8.40
N LEU A 443 11.22 -38.62 -8.19
CA LEU A 443 11.30 -38.01 -6.86
C LEU A 443 9.94 -38.08 -6.15
N LYS A 444 9.99 -38.11 -4.82
CA LYS A 444 8.79 -38.12 -3.98
C LYS A 444 8.32 -36.70 -3.72
N LEU A 445 7.01 -36.52 -3.53
CA LEU A 445 6.46 -35.28 -2.96
C LEU A 445 7.08 -35.01 -1.59
N LEU A 446 7.33 -33.73 -1.29
CA LEU A 446 7.94 -33.25 -0.04
C LEU A 446 7.10 -33.59 1.21
#